data_AF-A0A804JF62-F1
#
_entry.id   AF-A0A804JF62-F1
#
_cell.length_a   1.000
_cell.length_b   1.000
_cell.length_c   1.000
_cell.angle_alpha   90.00
_cell.angle_beta   90.00
_cell.angle_gamma   90.00
#
_symmetry.space_group_name_H-M   'P 1'
#
loop_
_entity.id
_entity.type
_entity.pdbx_description
1 polymer ?
#
loop_
_entity_poly.entity_id
_entity_poly.type
_entity_poly.pdbx_seq_one_letter_code
_entity_poly.pdbx_strand_id
1 'polypeptide(L)'
;MTRTGAFGTEVAAIQVILRTWLQLMQSVLDRLVNVPREPVHEAEHRAYVAEAMDHHVSYFFAKSILALRDPAVALCPPRLSLMAKALLWLGGWQPTAALRLVPAGSLSAEQSSSLEVIRAVTRAAVAAVENEMRRVQNDGLVRLMMAGRAAVSAAAVAAAEKAAIGRMVARQWTVAVVADSLRMEVLRRVVAVLSPLQAVDFLAAVVRMEISMHQM
;
A
#
# COMPACT_ATOMS: atom_id res chain seq x y z
N MET A 1 -7.08 34.06 14.74
CA MET A 1 -5.68 33.72 14.38
C MET A 1 -5.22 32.63 15.34
N THR A 2 -4.92 31.43 14.84
CA THR A 2 -4.24 30.26 15.50
C THR A 2 -4.42 28.94 14.73
N ARG A 3 -5.09 28.92 13.57
CA ARG A 3 -5.25 27.69 12.77
C ARG A 3 -4.06 27.36 11.85
N THR A 4 -3.19 28.34 11.58
CA THR A 4 -2.02 28.21 10.71
C THR A 4 -0.86 27.45 11.36
N GLY A 5 -0.71 27.51 12.69
CA GLY A 5 0.34 26.78 13.42
C GLY A 5 0.09 25.27 13.48
N ALA A 6 -1.14 24.86 13.78
CA ALA A 6 -1.53 23.45 13.87
C ALA A 6 -1.43 22.72 12.50
N PHE A 7 -1.85 23.39 11.43
CA PHE A 7 -1.76 22.85 10.07
C PHE A 7 -0.30 22.66 9.62
N GLY A 8 0.59 23.60 9.98
CA GLY A 8 2.02 23.50 9.71
C GLY A 8 2.69 22.34 10.45
N THR A 9 2.34 22.14 11.73
CA THR A 9 2.86 21.02 12.54
C THR A 9 2.34 19.66 12.07
N GLU A 10 1.08 19.59 11.61
CA GLU A 10 0.49 18.35 11.07
C GLU A 10 1.15 17.95 9.76
N VAL A 11 1.31 18.91 8.83
CA VAL A 11 2.04 18.67 7.58
C VAL A 11 3.46 18.22 7.86
N ALA A 12 4.15 18.80 8.84
CA ALA A 12 5.50 18.41 9.28
C ALA A 12 5.56 16.95 9.77
N ALA A 13 4.63 16.53 10.65
CA ALA A 13 4.58 15.17 11.18
C ALA A 13 4.38 14.12 10.09
N ILE A 14 3.49 14.39 9.12
CA ILE A 14 3.27 13.51 7.97
C ILE A 14 4.56 13.35 7.14
N GLN A 15 5.36 14.43 6.99
CA GLN A 15 6.64 14.33 6.28
C GLN A 15 7.64 13.46 7.02
N VAL A 16 7.70 13.59 8.34
CA VAL A 16 8.61 12.80 9.17
C VAL A 16 8.26 11.32 9.03
N ILE A 17 6.99 10.95 9.18
CA ILE A 17 6.54 9.54 9.06
C ILE A 17 6.93 8.96 7.70
N LEU A 18 6.61 9.64 6.60
CA LEU A 18 6.91 9.16 5.25
C LEU A 18 8.43 9.06 4.98
N ARG A 19 9.21 10.03 5.45
CA ARG A 19 10.67 10.05 5.29
C ARG A 19 11.33 8.93 6.08
N THR A 20 10.95 8.77 7.36
CA THR A 20 11.47 7.72 8.22
C THR A 20 11.15 6.35 7.63
N TRP A 21 9.93 6.15 7.14
CA TRP A 21 9.57 4.91 6.45
C TRP A 21 10.45 4.63 5.22
N LEU A 22 10.66 5.60 4.33
CA LEU A 22 11.52 5.41 3.16
C LEU A 22 12.98 5.08 3.53
N GLN A 23 13.50 5.72 4.59
CA GLN A 23 14.84 5.43 5.09
C GLN A 23 14.94 4.00 5.64
N LEU A 24 13.92 3.54 6.37
CA LEU A 24 13.85 2.16 6.86
C LEU A 24 13.78 1.16 5.71
N MET A 25 12.95 1.41 4.69
CA MET A 25 12.87 0.56 3.49
C MET A 25 14.20 0.49 2.75
N GLN A 26 14.91 1.61 2.62
CA GLN A 26 16.25 1.61 2.03
C GLN A 26 17.22 0.75 2.84
N SER A 27 17.19 0.87 4.16
CA SER A 27 18.02 0.07 5.05
C SER A 27 17.73 -1.44 4.95
N VAL A 28 16.45 -1.82 4.87
CA VAL A 28 16.03 -3.20 4.59
C VAL A 28 16.52 -3.67 3.23
N LEU A 29 16.38 -2.86 2.19
CA LEU A 29 16.86 -3.20 0.85
C LEU A 29 18.37 -3.45 0.85
N ASP A 30 19.14 -2.57 1.47
CA ASP A 30 20.60 -2.70 1.55
C ASP A 30 20.98 -4.01 2.26
N ARG A 31 20.29 -4.39 3.34
CA ARG A 31 20.51 -5.68 4.01
C ARG A 31 20.16 -6.88 3.13
N LEU A 32 18.99 -6.88 2.49
CA LEU A 32 18.54 -7.97 1.61
C LEU A 32 19.48 -8.18 0.42
N VAL A 33 20.02 -7.09 -0.15
CA VAL A 33 20.91 -7.17 -1.32
C VAL A 33 22.31 -7.68 -0.94
N ASN A 34 22.79 -7.36 0.27
CA ASN A 34 24.15 -7.68 0.71
C ASN A 34 24.24 -8.96 1.55
N VAL A 35 23.15 -9.73 1.69
CA VAL A 35 23.19 -10.98 2.45
C VAL A 35 24.16 -11.99 1.82
N PRO A 36 24.96 -12.75 2.62
CA PRO A 36 25.73 -13.87 2.11
C PRO A 36 24.82 -14.87 1.38
N ARG A 37 25.22 -15.41 0.23
CA ARG A 37 24.33 -16.22 -0.62
C ARG A 37 24.51 -17.72 -0.46
N GLU A 38 25.53 -18.14 0.29
CA GLU A 38 25.85 -19.54 0.49
C GLU A 38 24.78 -20.24 1.35
N PRO A 39 24.46 -21.52 1.07
CA PRO A 39 23.43 -22.27 1.82
C PRO A 39 23.68 -22.36 3.33
N VAL A 40 24.94 -22.23 3.78
CA VAL A 40 25.29 -22.22 5.22
C VAL A 40 24.65 -21.06 5.98
N HIS A 41 24.26 -19.98 5.29
CA HIS A 41 23.64 -18.78 5.87
C HIS A 41 22.10 -18.82 5.86
N GLU A 42 21.47 -19.99 5.68
CA GLU A 42 20.01 -20.10 5.59
C GLU A 42 19.27 -19.50 6.80
N ALA A 43 19.80 -19.66 8.01
CA ALA A 43 19.22 -19.08 9.22
C ALA A 43 19.22 -17.54 9.17
N GLU A 44 20.28 -16.95 8.63
CA GLU A 44 20.38 -15.50 8.41
C GLU A 44 19.41 -15.03 7.32
N HIS A 45 19.24 -15.79 6.23
CA HIS A 45 18.22 -15.50 5.21
C HIS A 45 16.81 -15.43 5.82
N ARG A 46 16.47 -16.41 6.68
CA ARG A 46 15.16 -16.43 7.37
C ARG A 46 14.97 -15.21 8.27
N ALA A 47 16.03 -14.78 8.97
CA ALA A 47 15.98 -13.59 9.83
C ALA A 47 15.73 -12.32 9.01
N TYR A 48 16.42 -12.11 7.89
CA TYR A 48 16.17 -10.95 7.02
C TYR A 48 14.80 -10.97 6.36
N VAL A 49 14.31 -12.15 5.97
CA VAL A 49 12.93 -12.30 5.46
C VAL A 49 11.92 -11.87 6.51
N ALA A 50 12.07 -12.32 7.76
CA ALA A 50 11.18 -11.93 8.86
C ALA A 50 11.25 -10.41 9.11
N GLU A 51 12.45 -9.84 9.16
CA GLU A 51 12.65 -8.39 9.34
C GLU A 51 11.97 -7.57 8.24
N ALA A 52 12.12 -7.98 6.97
CA ALA A 52 11.49 -7.31 5.85
C ALA A 52 9.95 -7.41 5.90
N MET A 53 9.41 -8.54 6.34
CA MET A 53 7.96 -8.71 6.54
C MET A 53 7.44 -7.81 7.67
N ASP A 54 8.16 -7.70 8.78
CA ASP A 54 7.81 -6.83 9.91
C ASP A 54 7.84 -5.34 9.53
N HIS A 55 8.73 -4.95 8.61
CA HIS A 55 8.76 -3.60 8.06
C HIS A 55 7.51 -3.26 7.25
N HIS A 56 7.00 -4.19 6.42
CA HIS A 56 5.75 -3.97 5.69
C HIS A 56 4.55 -3.85 6.66
N VAL A 57 4.52 -4.66 7.73
CA VAL A 57 3.49 -4.53 8.78
C VAL A 57 3.56 -3.16 9.44
N SER A 58 4.76 -2.72 9.81
CA SER A 58 5.00 -1.41 10.42
C SER A 58 4.60 -0.26 9.50
N TYR A 59 4.85 -0.40 8.19
CA TYR A 59 4.42 0.56 7.18
C TYR A 59 2.90 0.71 7.12
N PHE A 60 2.16 -0.40 6.97
CA PHE A 60 0.70 -0.34 6.90
C PHE A 60 0.09 0.17 8.20
N PHE A 61 0.70 -0.14 9.35
CA PHE A 61 0.32 0.45 10.62
C PHE A 61 0.55 1.97 10.65
N ALA A 62 1.72 2.46 10.26
CA ALA A 62 2.00 3.90 10.17
C ALA A 62 1.05 4.63 9.20
N LYS A 63 0.77 4.02 8.04
CA LYS A 63 -0.21 4.52 7.05
C LYS A 63 -1.62 4.61 7.65
N SER A 64 -2.01 3.66 8.52
CA SER A 64 -3.30 3.72 9.21
C SER A 64 -3.39 4.87 10.22
N ILE A 65 -2.29 5.18 10.92
CA ILE A 65 -2.21 6.34 11.81
C ILE A 65 -2.34 7.64 11.00
N LEU A 66 -1.73 7.71 9.82
CA LEU A 66 -1.86 8.83 8.90
C LEU A 66 -3.32 9.05 8.47
N ALA A 67 -4.04 7.96 8.20
CA ALA A 67 -5.43 8.03 7.79
C ALA A 67 -6.40 8.49 8.89
N LEU A 68 -6.05 8.32 10.17
CA LEU A 68 -6.81 8.92 11.28
C LEU A 68 -6.79 10.45 11.24
N ARG A 69 -5.76 11.04 10.62
CA ARG A 69 -5.64 12.49 10.44
C ARG A 69 -6.33 12.94 9.16
N ASP A 70 -5.92 12.36 8.03
CA ASP A 70 -6.51 12.63 6.73
C ASP A 70 -6.43 11.38 5.84
N PRO A 71 -7.56 10.68 5.61
CA PRO A 71 -7.56 9.50 4.78
C PRO A 71 -7.22 9.81 3.31
N ALA A 72 -7.46 11.04 2.82
CA ALA A 72 -7.07 11.42 1.46
C ALA A 72 -5.55 11.45 1.30
N VAL A 73 -4.83 11.94 2.32
CA VAL A 73 -3.36 11.97 2.33
C VAL A 73 -2.78 10.56 2.44
N ALA A 74 -3.41 9.66 3.22
CA ALA A 74 -3.00 8.26 3.29
C ALA A 74 -3.26 7.48 1.99
N LEU A 75 -4.30 7.83 1.24
CA LEU A 75 -4.64 7.24 -0.05
C LEU A 75 -3.78 7.78 -1.20
N CYS A 76 -3.45 9.07 -1.18
CA CYS A 76 -2.67 9.73 -2.22
C CYS A 76 -1.78 10.82 -1.61
N PRO A 77 -0.57 10.47 -1.16
CA PRO A 77 0.34 11.44 -0.57
C PRO A 77 0.68 12.58 -1.55
N PRO A 78 0.60 13.86 -1.13
CA PRO A 78 0.79 15.00 -2.03
C PRO A 78 2.15 15.03 -2.75
N ARG A 79 3.20 14.48 -2.14
CA ARG A 79 4.59 14.52 -2.65
C ARG A 79 4.90 13.49 -3.72
N LEU A 80 4.04 12.52 -3.97
CA LEU A 80 4.25 11.59 -5.07
C LEU A 80 4.26 12.36 -6.40
N SER A 81 5.17 12.01 -7.30
CA SER A 81 5.12 12.51 -8.67
C SER A 81 3.81 12.15 -9.33
N LEU A 82 3.51 12.83 -10.45
CA LEU A 82 2.33 12.51 -11.25
C LEU A 82 2.36 11.05 -11.73
N MET A 83 3.53 10.54 -12.13
CA MET A 83 3.71 9.15 -12.52
C MET A 83 3.42 8.19 -11.37
N ALA A 84 4.02 8.43 -10.20
CA ALA A 84 3.76 7.64 -9.00
C ALA A 84 2.28 7.60 -8.64
N LYS A 85 1.60 8.76 -8.69
CA LYS A 85 0.15 8.86 -8.46
C LYS A 85 -0.66 8.06 -9.48
N ALA A 86 -0.26 8.06 -10.75
CA ALA A 86 -0.93 7.30 -11.81
C ALA A 86 -0.77 5.78 -11.64
N LEU A 87 0.29 5.32 -10.96
CA LEU A 87 0.56 3.92 -10.68
C LEU A 87 -0.04 3.42 -9.35
N LEU A 88 -0.61 4.32 -8.53
CA LEU A 88 -1.25 3.92 -7.27
C LEU A 88 -2.52 3.10 -7.52
N TRP A 89 -2.55 1.92 -6.92
CA TRP A 89 -3.73 1.10 -6.75
C TRP A 89 -4.21 1.21 -5.29
N LEU A 90 -5.25 2.00 -5.01
CA LEU A 90 -5.85 2.11 -3.66
C LEU A 90 -4.81 2.48 -2.57
N GLY A 91 -3.93 3.44 -2.87
CA GLY A 91 -2.90 3.93 -1.95
C GLY A 91 -1.66 3.04 -1.81
N GLY A 92 -1.34 2.22 -2.80
CA GLY A 92 -0.09 1.48 -2.88
C GLY A 92 0.06 0.74 -4.22
N TRP A 93 0.94 -0.26 -4.31
CA TRP A 93 1.06 -1.12 -5.50
C TRP A 93 -0.06 -2.16 -5.57
N GLN A 94 -0.45 -2.61 -6.77
CA GLN A 94 -1.44 -3.67 -6.92
C GLN A 94 -0.81 -5.03 -6.58
N PRO A 95 -1.46 -5.90 -5.77
CA PRO A 95 -0.88 -7.17 -5.31
C PRO A 95 -0.31 -8.10 -6.40
N THR A 96 -0.91 -8.07 -7.60
CA THR A 96 -0.44 -8.82 -8.78
C THR A 96 0.90 -8.33 -9.32
N ALA A 97 1.32 -7.09 -9.04
CA ALA A 97 2.62 -6.56 -9.42
C ALA A 97 3.76 -7.31 -8.71
N ALA A 98 3.63 -7.56 -7.41
CA ALA A 98 4.62 -8.33 -6.66
C ALA A 98 4.79 -9.75 -7.24
N LEU A 99 3.70 -10.41 -7.66
CA LEU A 99 3.76 -11.76 -8.24
C LEU A 99 4.57 -11.85 -9.55
N ARG A 100 4.80 -10.72 -10.23
CA ARG A 100 5.67 -10.63 -11.42
C ARG A 100 7.16 -10.51 -11.06
N LEU A 101 7.47 -10.20 -9.80
CA LEU A 101 8.83 -10.06 -9.29
C LEU A 101 9.40 -11.38 -8.76
N VAL A 102 8.61 -12.46 -8.75
CA VAL A 102 9.11 -13.78 -8.37
C VAL A 102 10.07 -14.29 -9.47
N PRO A 103 11.32 -14.65 -9.12
CA PRO A 103 12.31 -15.06 -10.11
C PRO A 103 11.92 -16.39 -10.77
N ALA A 104 11.62 -16.38 -12.07
CA ALA A 104 11.11 -17.54 -12.79
C ALA A 104 12.17 -18.65 -13.01
N GLY A 105 13.46 -18.31 -13.05
CA GLY A 105 14.53 -19.23 -13.42
C GLY A 105 15.01 -20.18 -12.32
N SER A 106 14.53 -20.03 -11.08
CA SER A 106 15.02 -20.79 -9.91
C SER A 106 13.96 -21.68 -9.25
N LEU A 107 12.74 -21.75 -9.79
CA LEU A 107 11.61 -22.40 -9.12
C LEU A 107 11.52 -23.89 -9.44
N SER A 108 11.20 -24.70 -8.43
CA SER A 108 10.80 -26.09 -8.66
C SER A 108 9.42 -26.18 -9.34
N ALA A 109 9.07 -27.35 -9.87
CA ALA A 109 7.74 -27.59 -10.44
C ALA A 109 6.62 -27.39 -9.40
N GLU A 110 6.86 -27.83 -8.15
CA GLU A 110 5.93 -27.65 -7.03
C GLU A 110 5.77 -26.18 -6.64
N GLN A 111 6.87 -25.43 -6.56
CA GLN A 111 6.82 -23.99 -6.31
C GLN A 111 6.05 -23.26 -7.41
N SER A 112 6.31 -23.62 -8.67
CA SER A 112 5.63 -23.03 -9.83
C SER A 112 4.12 -23.27 -9.79
N SER A 113 3.70 -24.51 -9.52
CA SER A 113 2.29 -24.87 -9.37
C SER A 113 1.62 -24.11 -8.22
N SER A 114 2.28 -24.03 -7.06
CA SER A 114 1.79 -23.29 -5.90
C SER A 114 1.63 -21.79 -6.18
N LEU A 115 2.58 -21.20 -6.91
CA LEU A 115 2.53 -19.79 -7.31
C LEU A 115 1.41 -19.51 -8.32
N GLU A 116 1.08 -20.44 -9.22
CA GLU A 116 -0.08 -20.30 -10.11
C GLU A 116 -1.40 -20.25 -9.34
N VAL A 117 -1.55 -21.08 -8.31
CA VAL A 117 -2.72 -21.02 -7.41
C VAL A 117 -2.77 -19.67 -6.69
N ILE A 118 -1.64 -19.19 -6.16
CA ILE A 118 -1.55 -17.87 -5.51
C ILE A 118 -1.94 -16.76 -6.50
N ARG A 119 -1.48 -16.82 -7.76
CA ARG A 119 -1.83 -15.86 -8.82
C ARG A 119 -3.32 -15.84 -9.12
N ALA A 120 -3.94 -17.02 -9.25
CA ALA A 120 -5.38 -17.11 -9.51
C ALA A 120 -6.22 -16.51 -8.37
N VAL A 121 -5.91 -16.89 -7.12
CA VAL A 121 -6.63 -16.36 -5.94
C VAL A 121 -6.41 -14.85 -5.80
N THR A 122 -5.19 -14.38 -6.00
CA THR A 122 -4.85 -12.94 -5.92
C THR A 122 -5.62 -12.12 -6.95
N ARG A 123 -5.73 -12.59 -8.21
CA ARG A 123 -6.52 -11.92 -9.25
C ARG A 123 -7.99 -11.78 -8.85
N ALA A 124 -8.59 -12.85 -8.31
CA ALA A 124 -9.98 -12.82 -7.85
C ALA A 124 -10.17 -11.84 -6.68
N ALA A 125 -9.26 -11.86 -5.70
CA ALA A 125 -9.31 -10.95 -4.56
C ALA A 125 -9.13 -9.48 -4.97
N VAL A 126 -8.20 -9.19 -5.88
CA VAL A 126 -8.01 -7.85 -6.45
C VAL A 126 -9.28 -7.36 -7.13
N ALA A 127 -9.92 -8.19 -7.97
CA ALA A 127 -11.17 -7.83 -8.63
C ALA A 127 -12.30 -7.55 -7.63
N ALA A 128 -12.38 -8.31 -6.53
CA ALA A 128 -13.37 -8.08 -5.48
C ALA A 128 -13.16 -6.71 -4.79
N VAL A 129 -11.92 -6.37 -4.44
CA VAL A 129 -11.59 -5.07 -3.83
C VAL A 129 -11.88 -3.91 -4.79
N GLU A 130 -11.53 -4.06 -6.08
CA GLU A 130 -11.84 -3.05 -7.11
C GLU A 130 -13.34 -2.83 -7.31
N ASN A 131 -14.12 -3.91 -7.28
CA ASN A 131 -15.58 -3.82 -7.36
C ASN A 131 -16.17 -3.08 -6.16
N GLU A 132 -15.65 -3.32 -4.95
CA GLU A 132 -16.10 -2.60 -3.76
C GLU A 132 -15.68 -1.12 -3.81
N MET A 133 -14.46 -0.80 -4.23
CA MET A 133 -14.03 0.58 -4.43
C MET A 133 -14.95 1.31 -5.43
N ARG A 134 -15.29 0.65 -6.55
CA ARG A 134 -16.21 1.21 -7.55
C ARG A 134 -17.60 1.49 -6.96
N ARG A 135 -18.12 0.59 -6.12
CA ARG A 135 -19.39 0.80 -5.40
C ARG A 135 -19.33 2.03 -4.49
N VAL A 136 -18.28 2.13 -3.67
CA VAL A 136 -18.07 3.28 -2.78
C VAL A 136 -18.01 4.60 -3.57
N GLN A 137 -17.30 4.61 -4.70
CA GLN A 137 -17.18 5.79 -5.56
C GLN A 137 -18.51 6.19 -6.20
N ASN A 138 -19.26 5.22 -6.76
CA ASN A 138 -20.56 5.48 -7.38
C ASN A 138 -21.59 5.98 -6.36
N ASP A 139 -21.66 5.36 -5.19
CA ASP A 139 -22.51 5.82 -4.08
C ASP A 139 -22.16 7.24 -3.65
N GLY A 140 -20.85 7.53 -3.55
CA GLY A 140 -20.34 8.84 -3.17
C GLY A 140 -20.71 9.93 -4.18
N LEU A 141 -20.56 9.63 -5.48
CA LEU A 141 -20.95 10.53 -6.57
C LEU A 141 -22.44 10.86 -6.53
N VAL A 142 -23.31 9.84 -6.38
CA VAL A 142 -24.76 10.05 -6.28
C VAL A 142 -25.09 10.94 -5.08
N ARG A 143 -24.49 10.68 -3.91
CA ARG A 143 -24.71 11.49 -2.71
C ARG A 143 -24.24 12.93 -2.88
N LEU A 144 -23.11 13.15 -3.56
CA LEU A 144 -22.61 14.48 -3.88
C LEU A 144 -23.60 15.25 -4.77
N MET A 145 -24.10 14.62 -5.84
CA MET A 145 -25.10 15.22 -6.73
C MET A 145 -26.41 15.56 -6.01
N MET A 146 -26.86 14.71 -5.09
CA MET A 146 -28.06 14.97 -4.28
C MET A 146 -27.86 16.11 -3.27
N ALA A 147 -26.65 16.23 -2.70
CA ALA A 147 -26.30 17.29 -1.77
C ALA A 147 -26.47 18.69 -2.41
N GLY A 148 -26.06 18.83 -3.68
CA GLY A 148 -26.23 20.07 -4.44
C GLY A 148 -27.69 20.44 -4.75
N ARG A 149 -28.60 19.45 -4.76
CA ARG A 149 -30.03 19.66 -5.08
C ARG A 149 -30.91 19.96 -3.86
N ALA A 150 -30.54 19.47 -2.68
CA ALA A 150 -31.36 19.55 -1.47
C ALA A 150 -31.13 20.83 -0.64
N ALA A 151 -30.09 21.61 -0.95
CA ALA A 151 -29.69 22.75 -0.15
C ALA A 151 -30.34 24.06 -0.61
N VAL A 152 -30.75 24.88 0.35
CA VAL A 152 -31.49 26.14 0.14
C VAL A 152 -30.58 27.36 -0.06
N SER A 153 -29.26 27.19 0.00
CA SER A 153 -28.27 28.25 -0.21
C SER A 153 -26.93 27.69 -0.66
N ALA A 154 -26.09 28.53 -1.27
CA ALA A 154 -24.74 28.15 -1.69
C ALA A 154 -23.87 27.66 -0.52
N ALA A 155 -24.01 28.26 0.67
CA ALA A 155 -23.30 27.82 1.87
C ALA A 155 -23.76 26.43 2.35
N ALA A 156 -25.06 26.15 2.27
CA ALA A 156 -25.61 24.84 2.60
C ALA A 156 -25.17 23.76 1.60
N VAL A 157 -25.09 24.09 0.30
CA VAL A 157 -24.53 23.21 -0.74
C VAL A 157 -23.09 22.84 -0.38
N ALA A 158 -22.22 23.83 -0.18
CA ALA A 158 -20.81 23.59 0.10
C ALA A 158 -20.59 22.74 1.36
N ALA A 159 -21.39 22.95 2.41
CA ALA A 159 -21.33 22.14 3.64
C ALA A 159 -21.77 20.69 3.39
N ALA A 160 -22.85 20.49 2.63
CA ALA A 160 -23.38 19.15 2.32
C ALA A 160 -22.44 18.37 1.39
N GLU A 161 -21.86 19.03 0.38
CA GLU A 161 -20.83 18.46 -0.51
C GLU A 161 -19.59 18.04 0.27
N LYS A 162 -19.06 18.92 1.13
CA LYS A 162 -17.93 18.61 2.00
C LYS A 162 -18.20 17.39 2.87
N ALA A 163 -19.40 17.28 3.45
CA ALA A 163 -19.79 16.12 4.25
C ALA A 163 -19.92 14.84 3.41
N ALA A 164 -20.43 14.94 2.18
CA ALA A 164 -20.54 13.82 1.25
C ALA A 164 -19.15 13.29 0.83
N ILE A 165 -18.24 14.21 0.47
CA ILE A 165 -16.85 13.90 0.13
C ILE A 165 -16.15 13.25 1.33
N GLY A 166 -16.27 13.82 2.52
CA GLY A 166 -15.66 13.27 3.73
C GLY A 166 -16.11 11.82 4.02
N ARG A 167 -17.42 11.53 3.90
CA ARG A 167 -17.94 10.17 4.05
C ARG A 167 -17.43 9.22 2.97
N MET A 168 -17.37 9.67 1.72
CA MET A 168 -16.84 8.88 0.61
C MET A 168 -15.38 8.52 0.87
N VAL A 169 -14.53 9.50 1.18
CA VAL A 169 -13.10 9.31 1.46
C VAL A 169 -12.89 8.36 2.65
N ALA A 170 -13.69 8.47 3.71
CA ALA A 170 -13.62 7.54 4.84
C ALA A 170 -13.96 6.09 4.43
N ARG A 171 -14.99 5.88 3.59
CA ARG A 171 -15.30 4.55 3.04
C ARG A 171 -14.19 4.06 2.10
N GLN A 172 -13.64 4.92 1.25
CA GLN A 172 -12.52 4.55 0.38
C GLN A 172 -11.31 4.07 1.20
N TRP A 173 -11.04 4.72 2.33
CA TRP A 173 -10.02 4.28 3.25
C TRP A 173 -10.29 2.89 3.83
N THR A 174 -11.53 2.56 4.22
CA THR A 174 -11.85 1.20 4.68
C THR A 174 -11.55 0.12 3.64
N VAL A 175 -11.79 0.42 2.36
CA VAL A 175 -11.42 -0.49 1.25
C VAL A 175 -9.90 -0.56 1.07
N ALA A 176 -9.17 0.55 1.27
CA ALA A 176 -7.72 0.56 1.21
C ALA A 176 -7.05 -0.25 2.33
N VAL A 177 -7.66 -0.33 3.53
CA VAL A 177 -7.19 -1.22 4.60
C VAL A 177 -7.30 -2.69 4.18
N VAL A 178 -8.37 -3.07 3.48
CA VAL A 178 -8.50 -4.42 2.89
C VAL A 178 -7.45 -4.64 1.81
N ALA A 179 -7.16 -3.63 0.99
CA ALA A 179 -6.09 -3.68 -0.01
C ALA A 179 -4.70 -3.87 0.62
N ASP A 180 -4.39 -3.18 1.72
CA ASP A 180 -3.14 -3.32 2.48
C ASP A 180 -3.03 -4.72 3.11
N SER A 181 -4.14 -5.26 3.61
CA SER A 181 -4.22 -6.63 4.13
C SER A 181 -3.94 -7.66 3.03
N LEU A 182 -4.50 -7.45 1.83
CA LEU A 182 -4.27 -8.30 0.66
C LEU A 182 -2.80 -8.25 0.20
N ARG A 183 -2.14 -7.09 0.25
CA ARG A 183 -0.69 -6.98 -0.04
C ARG A 183 0.10 -7.86 0.91
N MET A 184 -0.13 -7.74 2.22
CA MET A 184 0.57 -8.56 3.21
C MET A 184 0.30 -10.05 3.03
N GLU A 185 -0.94 -10.42 2.73
CA GLU A 185 -1.31 -11.81 2.50
C GLU A 185 -0.58 -12.41 1.29
N VAL A 186 -0.48 -11.66 0.18
CA VAL A 186 0.28 -12.09 -0.99
C VAL A 186 1.77 -12.27 -0.66
N LEU A 187 2.38 -11.33 0.05
CA LEU A 187 3.78 -11.44 0.46
C LEU A 187 4.01 -12.68 1.32
N ARG A 188 3.16 -12.91 2.33
CA ARG A 188 3.24 -14.10 3.21
C ARG A 188 3.13 -15.40 2.41
N ARG A 189 2.14 -15.50 1.52
CA ARG A 189 1.91 -16.71 0.72
C ARG A 189 3.04 -17.00 -0.25
N VAL A 190 3.63 -15.98 -0.86
CA VAL A 190 4.79 -16.15 -1.74
C VAL A 190 6.01 -16.59 -0.93
N VAL A 191 6.33 -15.90 0.16
CA VAL A 191 7.47 -16.24 1.04
C VAL A 191 7.35 -17.66 1.58
N ALA A 192 6.15 -18.14 1.90
CA ALA A 192 5.93 -19.51 2.38
C ALA A 192 6.22 -20.60 1.33
N VAL A 193 6.20 -20.28 0.03
CA VAL A 193 6.50 -21.21 -1.07
C VAL A 193 7.99 -21.20 -1.44
N LEU A 194 8.64 -20.06 -1.27
CA LEU A 194 10.03 -19.86 -1.68
C LEU A 194 11.02 -20.43 -0.65
N SER A 195 12.21 -20.80 -1.12
CA SER A 195 13.34 -21.00 -0.21
C SER A 195 13.74 -19.68 0.44
N PRO A 196 14.43 -19.68 1.59
CA PRO A 196 14.82 -18.44 2.27
C PRO A 196 15.59 -17.46 1.37
N LEU A 197 16.55 -17.95 0.57
CA LEU A 197 17.29 -17.11 -0.36
C LEU A 197 16.42 -16.56 -1.50
N GLN A 198 15.52 -17.37 -2.07
CA GLN A 198 14.56 -16.91 -3.07
C GLN A 198 13.61 -15.84 -2.49
N ALA A 199 13.19 -16.00 -1.22
CA ALA A 199 12.36 -15.03 -0.52
C ALA A 199 13.11 -13.71 -0.29
N VAL A 200 14.41 -13.76 0.03
CA VAL A 200 15.26 -12.56 0.08
C VAL A 200 15.23 -11.83 -1.26
N ASP A 201 15.48 -12.52 -2.38
CA ASP A 201 15.49 -11.91 -3.72
C ASP A 201 14.14 -11.31 -4.09
N PHE A 202 13.08 -12.05 -3.83
CA PHE A 202 11.72 -11.59 -4.06
C PHE A 202 11.40 -10.32 -3.24
N LEU A 203 11.69 -10.31 -1.94
CA LEU A 203 11.42 -9.16 -1.09
C LEU A 203 12.30 -7.97 -1.47
N ALA A 204 13.57 -8.19 -1.84
CA ALA A 204 14.43 -7.11 -2.34
C ALA A 204 13.82 -6.44 -3.59
N ALA A 205 13.26 -7.23 -4.51
CA ALA A 205 12.58 -6.70 -5.69
C ALA A 205 11.31 -5.92 -5.34
N VAL A 206 10.49 -6.41 -4.39
CA VAL A 206 9.29 -5.72 -3.90
C VAL A 206 9.65 -4.39 -3.25
N VAL A 207 10.59 -4.40 -2.31
CA VAL A 207 11.04 -3.18 -1.61
C VAL A 207 11.59 -2.16 -2.61
N ARG A 208 12.38 -2.60 -3.59
CA ARG A 208 12.90 -1.72 -4.64
C ARG A 208 11.78 -1.08 -5.48
N MET A 209 10.74 -1.84 -5.82
CA MET A 209 9.56 -1.31 -6.51
C MET A 209 8.86 -0.25 -5.66
N GLU A 210 8.63 -0.51 -4.37
CA GLU A 210 8.00 0.44 -3.45
C GLU A 210 8.79 1.74 -3.30
N ILE A 211 10.11 1.64 -3.10
CA ILE A 211 11.00 2.81 -3.03
C ILE A 211 10.93 3.62 -4.33
N SER A 212 11.01 2.94 -5.48
CA SER A 212 10.94 3.58 -6.80
C SER A 212 9.62 4.34 -6.96
N MET A 213 8.49 3.76 -6.58
CA MET A 213 7.19 4.44 -6.62
C MET A 213 7.15 5.73 -5.79
N HIS A 214 8.00 5.88 -4.77
CA HIS A 214 8.02 7.08 -3.92
C HIS A 214 9.11 8.09 -4.29
N GLN A 215 10.09 7.67 -5.08
CA GLN A 215 11.21 8.51 -5.54
C GLN A 215 11.05 8.98 -7.00
N MET A 216 10.18 8.34 -7.78
CA MET A 216 9.76 8.77 -9.13
C MET A 216 9.19 10.17 -9.14
#